data_AF-A0A2A4TMB8-F1
#
_entry.id   AF-A0A2A4TMB8-F1
#
_cell.length_a   1.000
_cell.length_b   1.000
_cell.length_c   1.000
_cell.angle_alpha   90.00
_cell.angle_beta   90.00
_cell.angle_gamma   90.00
#
_symmetry.space_group_name_H-M   'P 1'
#
loop_
_entity.id
_entity.type
_entity.pdbx_description
1 polymer ?
#
loop_
_entity_poly.entity_id
_entity_poly.type
_entity_poly.pdbx_seq_one_letter_code
_entity_poly.pdbx_strand_id
1 'polypeptide(L)'
;MTPYTLTVEQLVSRYLDYWDQADIAGLVSMYDPAMQYHDMPLGQVIDYRDLKQFLTDTFAHKTDQHLKLKEAVFLEENSAFIHWTHSFFTRDTGRKVIMNGVELIVFRAGKIISIHEFYDFGENGSEPLQAPEKGTHLEKMTKLGLTDDMMQQMSRELSGYLDRERPYLEPDLTLATVSDHLGYTRNQVSFVINHVLGRTFYDLVNRRRIDHVLAKMSSAEPDLSILELGFDAGFNSVSGFYNAFRKQTDMTPAQYKKRLKPAS
;
A
#
# COMPACT_ATOMS: atom_id res chain seq x y z
N MET A 1 28.84 -24.47 22.85
CA MET A 1 28.92 -23.74 21.58
C MET A 1 27.50 -23.51 21.10
N THR A 2 26.95 -22.33 21.35
CA THR A 2 25.65 -21.92 20.77
C THR A 2 25.84 -21.85 19.25
N PRO A 3 24.96 -22.44 18.42
CA PRO A 3 25.11 -22.34 16.97
C PRO A 3 25.00 -20.85 16.59
N TYR A 4 25.98 -20.35 15.85
CA TYR A 4 25.97 -18.99 15.30
C TYR A 4 24.71 -18.85 14.43
N THR A 5 23.67 -18.23 15.00
CA THR A 5 22.48 -17.84 14.24
C THR A 5 22.85 -16.55 13.53
N LEU A 6 22.66 -16.48 12.21
CA LEU A 6 22.94 -15.28 11.44
C LEU A 6 22.12 -14.11 11.98
N THR A 7 22.71 -12.92 12.03
CA THR A 7 21.96 -11.70 12.36
C THR A 7 21.00 -11.34 11.22
N VAL A 8 19.99 -10.52 11.50
CA VAL A 8 19.08 -10.02 10.44
C VAL A 8 19.85 -9.27 9.36
N GLU A 9 20.91 -8.53 9.71
CA GLU A 9 21.73 -7.87 8.68
C GLU A 9 22.41 -8.87 7.73
N GLN A 10 22.92 -9.98 8.28
CA GLN A 10 23.54 -11.02 7.47
C GLN A 10 22.52 -11.77 6.61
N LEU A 11 21.32 -11.99 7.13
CA LEU A 11 20.22 -12.60 6.37
C LEU A 11 19.79 -11.67 5.23
N VAL A 12 19.56 -10.39 5.50
CA VAL A 12 19.19 -9.41 4.48
C VAL A 12 20.28 -9.28 3.43
N SER A 13 21.57 -9.18 3.82
CA SER A 13 22.67 -9.13 2.84
C SER A 13 22.63 -10.32 1.88
N ARG A 14 22.41 -11.53 2.41
CA ARG A 14 22.30 -12.75 1.59
C ARG A 14 21.07 -12.73 0.67
N TYR A 15 19.95 -12.24 1.18
CA TYR A 15 18.73 -12.07 0.39
C TYR A 15 18.96 -11.12 -0.79
N LEU A 16 19.59 -9.98 -0.55
CA LEU A 16 19.96 -9.00 -1.58
C LEU A 16 20.90 -9.61 -2.62
N ASP A 17 21.92 -10.35 -2.19
CA ASP A 17 22.88 -11.03 -3.09
C ASP A 17 22.19 -12.03 -4.02
N TYR A 18 21.24 -12.82 -3.49
CA TYR A 18 20.49 -13.77 -4.31
C TYR A 18 19.56 -13.08 -5.32
N TRP A 19 18.93 -11.96 -4.94
CA TRP A 19 18.15 -11.15 -5.88
C TRP A 19 19.00 -10.55 -7.01
N ASP A 20 20.19 -10.04 -6.68
CA ASP A 20 21.13 -9.48 -7.66
C ASP A 20 21.55 -10.56 -8.68
N GLN A 21 21.87 -11.76 -8.19
CA GLN A 21 22.28 -12.89 -9.01
C GLN A 21 21.13 -13.64 -9.71
N ALA A 22 19.87 -13.30 -9.41
CA ALA A 22 18.70 -14.12 -9.79
C ALA A 22 18.83 -15.60 -9.34
N ASP A 23 19.41 -15.85 -8.18
CA ASP A 23 19.54 -17.18 -7.60
C ASP A 23 18.23 -17.62 -6.94
N ILE A 24 17.33 -18.19 -7.74
CA ILE A 24 16.03 -18.68 -7.27
C ILE A 24 16.19 -19.77 -6.20
N ALA A 25 17.19 -20.64 -6.32
CA ALA A 25 17.42 -21.71 -5.36
C ALA A 25 17.89 -21.15 -4.01
N GLY A 26 18.81 -20.18 -4.06
CA GLY A 26 19.24 -19.39 -2.91
C GLY A 26 18.08 -18.69 -2.22
N LEU A 27 17.24 -17.94 -2.97
CA LEU A 27 16.06 -17.28 -2.43
C LEU A 27 15.10 -18.26 -1.76
N VAL A 28 14.67 -19.31 -2.46
CA VAL A 28 13.75 -20.32 -1.90
C VAL A 28 14.30 -20.95 -0.61
N SER A 29 15.62 -21.16 -0.54
CA SER A 29 16.27 -21.71 0.66
C SER A 29 16.15 -20.83 1.90
N MET A 30 15.86 -19.54 1.73
CA MET A 30 15.71 -18.60 2.85
C MET A 30 14.32 -18.61 3.47
N TYR A 31 13.31 -19.12 2.77
CA TYR A 31 11.92 -19.09 3.24
C TYR A 31 11.58 -20.29 4.12
N ASP A 32 10.68 -20.07 5.08
CA ASP A 32 10.02 -21.12 5.83
C ASP A 32 8.89 -21.74 4.98
N PRO A 33 8.66 -23.07 5.04
CA PRO A 33 7.54 -23.70 4.33
C PRO A 33 6.15 -23.17 4.69
N ALA A 34 5.99 -22.54 5.86
CA ALA A 34 4.75 -21.91 6.31
C ALA A 34 4.71 -20.39 6.04
N MET A 35 5.65 -19.85 5.25
CA MET A 35 5.71 -18.42 4.97
C MET A 35 4.51 -17.92 4.17
N GLN A 36 4.23 -16.63 4.30
CA GLN A 36 3.30 -15.91 3.42
C GLN A 36 3.98 -14.68 2.82
N TYR A 37 3.86 -14.50 1.51
CA TYR A 37 4.25 -13.28 0.82
C TYR A 37 2.99 -12.51 0.46
N HIS A 38 2.86 -11.29 0.96
CA HIS A 38 1.72 -10.41 0.76
C HIS A 38 2.09 -9.31 -0.24
N ASP A 39 1.57 -9.42 -1.46
CA ASP A 39 1.55 -8.30 -2.41
C ASP A 39 0.35 -7.42 -2.06
N MET A 40 0.61 -6.35 -1.28
CA MET A 40 -0.46 -5.52 -0.72
C MET A 40 -1.22 -4.74 -1.80
N PRO A 41 -0.57 -4.15 -2.83
CA PRO A 41 -1.28 -3.47 -3.91
C PRO A 41 -2.18 -4.39 -4.74
N LEU A 42 -1.79 -5.64 -4.99
CA LEU A 42 -2.61 -6.61 -5.73
C LEU A 42 -3.56 -7.42 -4.83
N GLY A 43 -3.46 -7.27 -3.51
CA GLY A 43 -4.23 -8.07 -2.55
C GLY A 43 -3.94 -9.57 -2.64
N GLN A 44 -2.77 -9.94 -3.19
CA GLN A 44 -2.39 -11.31 -3.46
C GLN A 44 -1.55 -11.86 -2.30
N VAL A 45 -1.78 -13.13 -1.98
CA VAL A 45 -0.92 -13.89 -1.07
C VAL A 45 -0.28 -15.04 -1.85
N ILE A 46 1.04 -15.17 -1.76
CA ILE A 46 1.82 -16.25 -2.36
C ILE A 46 2.35 -17.12 -1.24
N ASP A 47 1.97 -18.40 -1.28
CA ASP A 47 2.44 -19.40 -0.33
C ASP A 47 3.73 -20.07 -0.83
N TYR A 48 4.45 -20.75 0.07
CA TYR A 48 5.72 -21.43 -0.24
C TYR A 48 5.67 -22.36 -1.46
N ARG A 49 4.55 -23.06 -1.69
CA ARG A 49 4.39 -23.98 -2.83
C ARG A 49 4.46 -23.27 -4.19
N ASP A 50 4.04 -22.00 -4.23
CA ASP A 50 3.91 -21.18 -5.44
C ASP A 50 5.12 -20.22 -5.59
N LEU A 51 5.91 -20.03 -4.51
CA LEU A 51 7.07 -19.14 -4.45
C LEU A 51 8.08 -19.34 -5.59
N LYS A 52 8.47 -20.60 -5.87
CA LYS A 52 9.47 -20.87 -6.92
C LYS A 52 8.97 -20.41 -8.29
N GLN A 53 7.69 -20.63 -8.59
CA GLN A 53 7.09 -20.21 -9.85
C GLN A 53 7.01 -18.69 -9.91
N PHE A 54 6.53 -18.04 -8.84
CA PHE A 54 6.50 -16.58 -8.71
C PHE A 54 7.87 -15.93 -8.97
N LEU A 55 8.94 -16.44 -8.33
CA LEU A 55 10.30 -15.94 -8.56
C LEU A 55 10.77 -16.20 -9.99
N THR A 56 10.43 -17.35 -10.56
CA THR A 56 10.76 -17.67 -11.96
C THR A 56 10.13 -16.66 -12.91
N ASP A 57 8.85 -16.36 -12.74
CA ASP A 57 8.12 -15.40 -13.57
C ASP A 57 8.64 -13.98 -13.39
N THR A 58 8.99 -13.61 -12.15
CA THR A 58 9.59 -12.32 -11.84
C THR A 58 10.94 -12.14 -12.56
N PHE A 59 11.81 -13.14 -12.54
CA PHE A 59 13.11 -13.06 -13.22
C PHE A 59 13.07 -13.31 -14.73
N ALA A 60 12.01 -13.93 -15.26
CA ALA A 60 11.86 -14.18 -16.70
C ALA A 60 11.86 -12.88 -17.54
N HIS A 61 11.63 -11.73 -16.90
CA HIS A 61 11.61 -10.42 -17.55
C HIS A 61 12.83 -9.53 -17.22
N LYS A 62 13.86 -10.07 -16.53
CA LYS A 62 15.01 -9.29 -16.01
C LYS A 62 15.84 -8.57 -17.09
N THR A 63 15.79 -8.98 -18.36
CA THR A 63 16.57 -8.34 -19.45
C THR A 63 16.05 -6.96 -19.86
N ASP A 64 14.75 -6.67 -19.67
CA ASP A 64 14.12 -5.37 -19.97
C ASP A 64 13.79 -4.57 -18.69
N GLN A 65 14.23 -5.09 -17.54
CA GLN A 65 13.87 -4.64 -16.21
C GLN A 65 15.11 -4.37 -15.37
N HIS A 66 15.19 -3.20 -14.75
CA HIS A 66 16.18 -2.92 -13.72
C HIS A 66 15.48 -2.83 -12.38
N LEU A 67 15.50 -3.94 -11.63
CA LEU A 67 15.17 -3.96 -10.20
C LEU A 67 16.44 -3.63 -9.42
N LYS A 68 16.37 -2.58 -8.60
CA LYS A 68 17.41 -2.19 -7.66
C LYS A 68 16.83 -2.18 -6.27
N LEU A 69 17.27 -3.14 -5.45
CA LEU A 69 17.06 -3.08 -4.02
C LEU A 69 17.98 -1.97 -3.47
N LYS A 70 17.40 -1.01 -2.76
CA LYS A 70 18.02 0.11 -2.07
C LYS A 70 18.15 -0.23 -0.58
N GLU A 71 18.96 0.55 0.13
CA GLU A 71 19.33 0.39 1.55
C GLU A 71 18.25 -0.29 2.41
N ALA A 72 18.68 -1.31 3.18
CA ALA A 72 17.84 -1.95 4.18
C ALA A 72 17.80 -1.12 5.47
N VAL A 73 16.59 -0.90 5.98
CA VAL A 73 16.34 -0.30 7.30
C VAL A 73 15.93 -1.42 8.24
N PHE A 74 16.79 -1.74 9.20
CA PHE A 74 16.56 -2.81 10.18
C PHE A 74 15.61 -2.32 11.28
N LEU A 75 14.54 -3.09 11.54
CA LEU A 75 13.58 -2.81 12.59
C LEU A 75 13.54 -3.97 13.58
N GLU A 76 13.72 -3.68 14.86
CA GLU A 76 13.70 -4.69 15.94
C GLU A 76 14.73 -5.82 15.73
N GLU A 77 14.71 -6.87 16.56
CA GLU A 77 15.69 -7.97 16.48
C GLU A 77 15.48 -8.92 15.29
N ASN A 78 14.31 -8.90 14.62
CA ASN A 78 13.89 -9.96 13.68
C ASN A 78 13.25 -9.45 12.38
N SER A 79 13.33 -8.17 12.03
CA SER A 79 12.70 -7.66 10.81
C SER A 79 13.53 -6.60 10.09
N ALA A 80 13.26 -6.44 8.79
CA ALA A 80 13.90 -5.42 7.98
C ALA A 80 12.94 -4.87 6.93
N PHE A 81 13.02 -3.57 6.69
CA PHE A 81 12.46 -2.96 5.51
C PHE A 81 13.53 -2.87 4.42
N ILE A 82 13.19 -3.25 3.19
CA ILE A 82 14.04 -3.07 2.03
C ILE A 82 13.32 -2.16 1.07
N HIS A 83 13.97 -1.05 0.70
CA HIS A 83 13.48 -0.20 -0.37
C HIS A 83 13.83 -0.83 -1.70
N TRP A 84 12.98 -0.65 -2.71
CA TRP A 84 13.36 -1.05 -4.06
C TRP A 84 12.84 -0.08 -5.11
N THR A 85 13.56 -0.02 -6.22
CA THR A 85 13.16 0.69 -7.42
C THR A 85 13.16 -0.30 -8.56
N HIS A 86 12.01 -0.47 -9.20
CA HIS A 86 11.86 -1.31 -10.37
C HIS A 86 11.61 -0.41 -11.58
N SER A 87 12.42 -0.49 -12.63
CA SER A 87 12.14 0.20 -13.88
C SER A 87 12.04 -0.78 -15.04
N PHE A 88 11.04 -0.58 -15.91
CA PHE A 88 10.77 -1.43 -17.06
C PHE A 88 10.19 -0.61 -18.21
N PHE A 89 10.19 -1.16 -19.41
CA PHE A 89 9.56 -0.54 -20.57
C PHE A 89 8.19 -1.16 -20.85
N THR A 90 7.16 -0.32 -21.06
CA THR A 90 5.84 -0.79 -21.46
C THR A 90 5.88 -1.36 -22.87
N ARG A 91 5.29 -2.53 -23.10
CA ARG A 91 5.32 -3.21 -24.41
C ARG A 91 4.58 -2.48 -25.53
N ASP A 92 3.58 -1.68 -25.17
CA ASP A 92 2.69 -0.98 -26.09
C ASP A 92 3.22 0.39 -26.53
N THR A 93 3.78 1.17 -25.60
CA THR A 93 4.23 2.55 -25.86
C THR A 93 5.75 2.73 -25.83
N GLY A 94 6.50 1.70 -25.42
CA GLY A 94 7.95 1.79 -25.21
C GLY A 94 8.35 2.81 -24.13
N ARG A 95 7.41 3.26 -23.29
CA ARG A 95 7.68 4.21 -22.21
C ARG A 95 8.40 3.51 -21.06
N LYS A 96 9.40 4.17 -20.51
CA LYS A 96 10.03 3.74 -19.27
C LYS A 96 9.12 4.05 -18.09
N VAL A 97 8.72 3.03 -17.36
CA VAL A 97 8.01 3.12 -16.08
C VAL A 97 9.04 2.94 -14.97
N ILE A 98 8.89 3.70 -13.89
CA ILE A 98 9.68 3.56 -12.67
C ILE A 98 8.70 3.39 -11.52
N MET A 99 8.75 2.23 -10.88
CA MET A 99 8.03 1.91 -9.66
C MET A 99 9.00 1.97 -8.48
N ASN A 100 8.51 2.46 -7.36
CA ASN A 100 9.21 2.39 -6.09
C ASN A 100 8.33 1.63 -5.11
N GLY A 101 8.97 0.81 -4.30
CA GLY A 101 8.30 0.06 -3.27
C GLY A 101 9.17 -0.15 -2.04
N VAL A 102 8.55 -0.77 -1.07
CA VAL A 102 9.14 -1.18 0.19
C VAL A 102 8.63 -2.58 0.47
N GLU A 103 9.51 -3.49 0.86
CA GLU A 103 9.14 -4.79 1.41
C GLU A 103 9.51 -4.84 2.90
N LEU A 104 8.58 -5.28 3.75
CA LEU A 104 8.86 -5.71 5.12
C LEU A 104 9.17 -7.19 5.11
N ILE A 105 10.35 -7.58 5.58
CA ILE A 105 10.74 -8.97 5.74
C ILE A 105 10.78 -9.31 7.22
N VAL A 106 10.05 -10.34 7.61
CA VAL A 106 10.02 -10.86 8.99
C VAL A 106 10.74 -12.20 9.05
N PHE A 107 11.69 -12.30 9.97
CA PHE A 107 12.51 -13.48 10.18
C PHE A 107 12.13 -14.23 11.45
N ARG A 108 12.27 -15.56 11.43
CA ARG A 108 12.21 -16.41 12.62
C ARG A 108 13.18 -17.58 12.44
N ALA A 109 14.03 -17.83 13.43
CA ALA A 109 15.01 -18.92 13.39
C ALA A 109 15.87 -18.95 12.10
N GLY A 110 16.24 -17.77 11.59
CA GLY A 110 17.05 -17.63 10.37
C GLY A 110 16.29 -17.85 9.05
N LYS A 111 14.95 -17.92 9.09
CA LYS A 111 14.08 -18.08 7.92
C LYS A 111 13.15 -16.89 7.74
N ILE A 112 12.84 -16.56 6.50
CA ILE A 112 11.78 -15.60 6.16
C ILE A 112 10.43 -16.28 6.38
N ILE A 113 9.61 -15.71 7.27
CA ILE A 113 8.27 -16.22 7.57
C ILE A 113 7.16 -15.32 7.01
N SER A 114 7.46 -14.05 6.74
CA SER A 114 6.51 -13.16 6.09
C SER A 114 7.24 -12.11 5.27
N ILE A 115 6.68 -11.79 4.11
CA ILE A 115 7.01 -10.57 3.36
C ILE A 115 5.75 -9.77 3.14
N HIS A 116 5.80 -8.46 3.39
CA HIS A 116 4.74 -7.53 3.00
C HIS A 116 5.30 -6.51 2.04
N GLU A 117 4.89 -6.60 0.79
CA GLU A 117 5.33 -5.71 -0.28
C GLU A 117 4.33 -4.58 -0.48
N PHE A 118 4.84 -3.35 -0.51
CA PHE A 118 4.08 -2.12 -0.70
C PHE A 118 4.69 -1.34 -1.86
N TYR A 119 3.89 -1.01 -2.87
CA TYR A 119 4.31 -0.17 -3.99
C TYR A 119 3.09 0.51 -4.62
N ASP A 120 3.33 1.55 -5.41
CA ASP A 120 2.27 2.25 -6.15
C ASP A 120 2.45 2.08 -7.66
N PHE A 121 1.36 1.78 -8.35
CA PHE A 121 1.29 1.83 -9.81
C PHE A 121 1.06 3.29 -10.17
N GLY A 122 2.15 4.04 -10.36
CA GLY A 122 2.08 5.45 -10.73
C GLY A 122 1.39 5.66 -12.08
N GLU A 123 0.06 5.71 -12.10
CA GLU A 123 -0.74 6.24 -13.20
C GLU A 123 -1.21 7.65 -12.82
N ASN A 124 -0.64 8.64 -13.52
CA ASN A 124 -0.85 10.08 -13.37
C ASN A 124 -0.15 10.77 -12.21
N GLY A 125 1.19 10.78 -12.23
CA GLY A 125 1.94 11.87 -11.59
C GLY A 125 1.54 12.19 -10.15
N SER A 126 1.03 11.21 -9.41
CA SER A 126 1.08 11.24 -7.95
C SER A 126 2.56 11.43 -7.65
N GLU A 127 2.84 12.46 -6.85
CA GLU A 127 4.21 12.73 -6.40
C GLU A 127 4.86 11.39 -6.06
N PRO A 128 6.11 11.14 -6.53
CA PRO A 128 6.83 9.95 -6.10
C PRO A 128 6.64 9.86 -4.60
N LEU A 129 6.23 8.68 -4.07
CA LEU A 129 6.21 8.39 -2.63
C LEU A 129 7.42 9.11 -2.05
N GLN A 130 7.17 10.24 -1.37
CA GLN A 130 8.27 11.11 -0.97
C GLN A 130 9.18 10.20 -0.17
N ALA A 131 10.45 10.14 -0.59
CA ALA A 131 11.43 9.28 0.06
C ALA A 131 11.22 9.43 1.57
N PRO A 132 11.01 8.34 2.34
CA PRO A 132 10.82 8.49 3.76
C PRO A 132 12.00 9.32 4.26
N GLU A 133 11.71 10.49 4.83
CA GLU A 133 12.76 11.36 5.35
C GLU A 133 13.69 10.51 6.22
N LYS A 134 15.00 10.72 6.09
CA LYS A 134 16.01 9.97 6.85
C LYS A 134 15.65 9.98 8.34
N GLY A 135 15.39 8.81 8.90
CA GLY A 135 15.09 8.62 10.32
C GLY A 135 14.16 7.44 10.60
N THR A 136 14.42 6.76 11.70
CA THR A 136 13.55 5.75 12.32
C THR A 136 12.17 6.32 12.64
N HIS A 137 11.17 5.45 12.78
CA HIS A 137 9.81 5.82 13.22
C HIS A 137 9.83 6.72 14.46
N LEU A 138 10.65 6.36 15.45
CA LEU A 138 10.80 7.10 16.70
C LEU A 138 11.41 8.49 16.49
N GLU A 139 12.40 8.64 15.60
CA GLU A 139 12.97 9.94 15.26
C GLU A 139 11.96 10.86 14.56
N LYS A 140 11.12 10.30 13.67
CA LYS A 140 10.07 11.07 12.98
C LYS A 140 8.96 11.52 13.91
N MET A 141 8.45 10.61 14.75
CA MET A 141 7.49 10.96 15.79
C MET A 141 8.03 12.07 16.69
N THR A 142 9.29 11.93 17.13
CA THR A 142 9.94 12.92 18.01
C THR A 142 10.08 14.27 17.31
N LYS A 143 10.52 14.31 16.04
CA LYS A 143 10.61 15.54 15.25
C LYS A 143 9.26 16.22 15.04
N LEU A 144 8.18 15.44 14.93
CA LEU A 144 6.81 15.94 14.80
C LEU A 144 6.16 16.28 16.14
N GLY A 145 6.87 16.09 17.26
CA GLY A 145 6.34 16.32 18.60
C GLY A 145 5.18 15.38 18.95
N LEU A 146 5.15 14.17 18.39
CA LEU A 146 4.09 13.19 18.58
C LEU A 146 4.51 12.13 19.60
N THR A 147 3.60 11.82 20.52
CA THR A 147 3.63 10.62 21.36
C THR A 147 2.65 9.58 20.83
N ASP A 148 2.77 8.32 21.26
CA ASP A 148 1.81 7.27 20.90
C ASP A 148 0.37 7.64 21.29
N ASP A 149 0.19 8.21 22.49
CA ASP A 149 -1.11 8.68 22.97
C ASP A 149 -1.70 9.77 22.07
N MET A 150 -0.86 10.71 21.62
CA MET A 150 -1.27 11.75 20.68
C MET A 150 -1.65 11.15 19.33
N MET A 151 -0.88 10.20 18.80
CA MET A 151 -1.21 9.55 17.52
C MET A 151 -2.54 8.79 17.59
N GLN A 152 -2.79 8.08 18.69
CA GLN A 152 -4.08 7.42 18.89
C GLN A 152 -5.22 8.42 19.02
N GLN A 153 -5.01 9.55 19.73
CA GLN A 153 -6.01 10.60 19.85
C GLN A 153 -6.33 11.24 18.50
N MET A 154 -5.30 11.61 17.73
CA MET A 154 -5.43 12.14 16.38
C MET A 154 -6.18 11.18 15.45
N SER A 155 -5.90 9.88 15.55
CA SER A 155 -6.59 8.86 14.75
C SER A 155 -8.09 8.76 15.10
N ARG A 156 -8.43 8.86 16.39
CA ARG A 156 -9.83 8.91 16.85
C ARG A 156 -10.55 10.17 16.39
N GLU A 157 -9.90 11.33 16.49
CA GLU A 157 -10.46 12.61 16.06
C GLU A 157 -10.69 12.64 14.55
N LEU A 158 -9.71 12.19 13.76
CA LEU A 158 -9.84 12.05 12.31
C LEU A 158 -11.00 11.10 11.95
N SER A 159 -11.09 9.94 12.60
CA SER A 159 -12.17 8.99 12.35
C SER A 159 -13.53 9.60 12.70
N GLY A 160 -13.63 10.28 13.84
CA GLY A 160 -14.84 10.98 14.27
C GLY A 160 -15.26 12.09 13.32
N TYR A 161 -14.32 12.89 12.81
CA TYR A 161 -14.57 13.92 11.81
C TYR A 161 -15.10 13.33 10.51
N LEU A 162 -14.43 12.28 10.00
CA LEU A 162 -14.87 11.57 8.80
C LEU A 162 -16.27 10.97 8.97
N ASP A 163 -16.58 10.38 10.12
CA ASP A 163 -17.87 9.73 10.35
C ASP A 163 -19.04 10.73 10.53
N ARG A 164 -18.80 11.80 11.29
CA ARG A 164 -19.86 12.76 11.69
C ARG A 164 -20.11 13.82 10.63
N GLU A 165 -19.04 14.45 10.14
CA GLU A 165 -19.15 15.60 9.24
C GLU A 165 -19.08 15.19 7.77
N ARG A 166 -18.57 13.98 7.48
CA ARG A 166 -18.47 13.42 6.13
C ARG A 166 -17.81 14.36 5.11
N PRO A 167 -16.68 15.00 5.45
CA PRO A 167 -16.00 15.95 4.56
C PRO A 167 -15.49 15.30 3.28
N TYR A 168 -15.39 13.96 3.24
CA TYR A 168 -15.02 13.21 2.04
C TYR A 168 -16.02 13.37 0.90
N LEU A 169 -17.25 13.84 1.16
CA LEU A 169 -18.23 14.17 0.12
C LEU A 169 -17.88 15.49 -0.60
N GLU A 170 -17.05 16.35 0.02
CA GLU A 170 -16.61 17.58 -0.60
C GLU A 170 -15.57 17.29 -1.70
N PRO A 171 -15.80 17.73 -2.94
CA PRO A 171 -14.90 17.40 -4.04
C PRO A 171 -13.51 18.02 -3.92
N ASP A 172 -13.39 19.17 -3.27
CA ASP A 172 -12.16 19.93 -3.05
C ASP A 172 -11.49 19.61 -1.70
N LEU A 173 -11.92 18.55 -1.00
CA LEU A 173 -11.29 18.11 0.25
C LEU A 173 -9.79 17.86 0.03
N THR A 174 -8.95 18.51 0.86
CA THR A 174 -7.50 18.33 0.84
C THR A 174 -6.98 17.94 2.21
N LEU A 175 -5.75 17.42 2.26
CA LEU A 175 -5.08 17.16 3.53
C LEU A 175 -4.93 18.45 4.37
N ALA A 176 -4.78 19.61 3.71
CA ALA A 176 -4.67 20.91 4.38
C ALA A 176 -5.98 21.28 5.09
N THR A 177 -7.12 21.14 4.42
CA THR A 177 -8.42 21.45 5.03
C THR A 177 -8.74 20.51 6.20
N VAL A 178 -8.36 19.24 6.10
CA VAL A 178 -8.48 18.29 7.23
C VAL A 178 -7.54 18.67 8.38
N SER A 179 -6.29 19.03 8.10
CA SER A 179 -5.33 19.39 9.15
C SER A 179 -5.74 20.65 9.89
N ASP A 180 -6.24 21.65 9.15
CA ASP A 180 -6.73 22.90 9.72
C ASP A 180 -7.96 22.68 10.61
N HIS A 181 -8.89 21.82 10.18
CA HIS A 181 -10.08 21.46 10.97
C HIS A 181 -9.74 20.76 12.29
N LEU A 182 -8.77 19.84 12.25
CA LEU A 182 -8.34 19.08 13.42
C LEU A 182 -7.35 19.86 14.32
N GLY A 183 -6.87 21.02 13.88
CA GLY A 183 -5.89 21.82 14.63
C GLY A 183 -4.48 21.22 14.65
N TYR A 184 -4.12 20.43 13.62
CA TYR A 184 -2.80 19.79 13.48
C TYR A 184 -2.06 20.27 12.24
N THR A 185 -0.76 19.99 12.17
CA THR A 185 -0.02 20.24 10.93
C THR A 185 -0.31 19.17 9.88
N ARG A 186 -0.20 19.53 8.60
CA ARG A 186 -0.31 18.58 7.48
C ARG A 186 0.60 17.36 7.63
N ASN A 187 1.82 17.57 8.11
CA ASN A 187 2.80 16.50 8.29
C ASN A 187 2.39 15.53 9.40
N GLN A 188 1.86 16.04 10.52
CA GLN A 188 1.36 15.19 11.60
C GLN A 188 0.15 14.36 11.17
N VAL A 189 -0.82 14.98 10.47
CA VAL A 189 -2.00 14.25 9.97
C VAL A 189 -1.60 13.20 8.93
N SER A 190 -0.73 13.57 7.98
CA SER A 190 -0.17 12.62 7.01
C SER A 190 0.53 11.45 7.71
N PHE A 191 1.36 11.75 8.70
CA PHE A 191 2.08 10.75 9.48
C PHE A 191 1.11 9.80 10.17
N VAL A 192 0.09 10.30 10.87
CA VAL A 192 -0.91 9.46 11.54
C VAL A 192 -1.70 8.60 10.54
N ILE A 193 -2.13 9.16 9.40
CA ILE A 193 -2.85 8.38 8.39
C ILE A 193 -1.97 7.27 7.83
N ASN A 194 -0.72 7.58 7.47
CA ASN A 194 0.20 6.60 6.91
C ASN A 194 0.59 5.52 7.92
N HIS A 195 0.91 5.91 9.16
CA HIS A 195 1.50 5.00 10.15
C HIS A 195 0.48 4.29 11.03
N VAL A 196 -0.64 4.93 11.37
CA VAL A 196 -1.69 4.30 12.20
C VAL A 196 -2.72 3.59 11.33
N LEU A 197 -3.10 4.16 10.19
CA LEU A 197 -4.13 3.60 9.32
C LEU A 197 -3.57 2.80 8.13
N GLY A 198 -2.26 2.87 7.88
CA GLY A 198 -1.59 2.13 6.81
C GLY A 198 -2.02 2.54 5.41
N ARG A 199 -2.39 3.81 5.21
CA ARG A 199 -3.01 4.32 3.97
C ARG A 199 -2.46 5.68 3.62
N THR A 200 -2.56 6.08 2.35
CA THR A 200 -2.43 7.49 1.98
C THR A 200 -3.71 8.26 2.32
N PHE A 201 -3.62 9.59 2.41
CA PHE A 201 -4.79 10.46 2.54
C PHE A 201 -5.84 10.21 1.43
N TYR A 202 -5.38 10.12 0.17
CA TYR A 202 -6.27 9.92 -0.96
C TYR A 202 -6.95 8.55 -0.93
N ASP A 203 -6.24 7.49 -0.52
CA ASP A 203 -6.83 6.16 -0.34
C ASP A 203 -7.89 6.16 0.77
N LEU A 204 -7.62 6.85 1.88
CA LEU A 204 -8.58 6.99 2.97
C LEU A 204 -9.86 7.68 2.49
N VAL A 205 -9.73 8.82 1.82
CA VAL A 205 -10.88 9.58 1.30
C VAL A 205 -11.64 8.76 0.27
N ASN A 206 -10.97 8.23 -0.76
CA ASN A 206 -11.62 7.46 -1.81
C ASN A 206 -12.35 6.25 -1.26
N ARG A 207 -11.81 5.57 -0.25
CA ARG A 207 -12.49 4.45 0.41
C ARG A 207 -13.82 4.88 1.02
N ARG A 208 -13.82 5.99 1.76
CA ARG A 208 -15.06 6.55 2.34
C ARG A 208 -16.07 6.97 1.27
N ARG A 209 -15.61 7.54 0.16
CA ARG A 209 -16.46 7.88 -0.99
C ARG A 209 -17.10 6.64 -1.61
N ILE A 210 -16.34 5.57 -1.83
CA ILE A 210 -16.88 4.32 -2.37
C ILE A 210 -17.83 3.66 -1.36
N ASP A 211 -17.51 3.63 -0.07
CA ASP A 211 -18.41 3.13 0.98
C ASP A 211 -19.76 3.85 0.94
N HIS A 212 -19.75 5.17 0.72
CA HIS A 212 -20.96 5.98 0.53
C HIS A 212 -21.75 5.56 -0.72
N VAL A 213 -21.08 5.40 -1.87
CA VAL A 213 -21.71 4.92 -3.11
C VAL A 213 -22.34 3.55 -2.93
N LEU A 214 -21.64 2.61 -2.30
CA LEU A 214 -22.14 1.25 -2.05
C LEU A 214 -23.38 1.24 -1.16
N ALA A 215 -23.39 2.09 -0.13
CA ALA A 215 -24.55 2.29 0.74
C ALA A 215 -25.76 2.82 -0.06
N LYS A 216 -25.56 3.86 -0.89
CA LYS A 216 -26.63 4.39 -1.76
C LYS A 216 -27.12 3.38 -2.78
N MET A 217 -26.21 2.62 -3.41
CA MET A 217 -26.58 1.56 -4.37
C MET A 217 -27.43 0.45 -3.75
N SER A 218 -27.23 0.18 -2.46
CA SER A 218 -27.97 -0.86 -1.72
C SER A 218 -29.29 -0.34 -1.14
N SER A 219 -29.44 0.97 -1.01
CA SER A 219 -30.70 1.60 -0.64
C SER A 219 -31.68 1.56 -1.82
N ALA A 220 -32.98 1.47 -1.54
CA ALA A 220 -34.03 1.45 -2.56
C ALA A 220 -34.26 2.84 -3.21
N GLU A 221 -33.22 3.68 -3.32
CA GLU A 221 -33.29 4.97 -3.99
C GLU A 221 -33.33 4.75 -5.52
N PRO A 222 -34.46 5.04 -6.21
CA PRO A 222 -34.70 4.46 -7.52
C PRO A 222 -33.96 5.11 -8.70
N ASP A 223 -33.44 6.34 -8.60
CA ASP A 223 -33.27 7.15 -9.82
C ASP A 223 -31.87 7.72 -10.11
N LEU A 224 -30.87 7.53 -9.22
CA LEU A 224 -29.51 8.02 -9.52
C LEU A 224 -28.75 7.09 -10.47
N SER A 225 -28.21 7.68 -11.53
CA SER A 225 -27.23 7.05 -12.39
C SER A 225 -25.94 6.75 -11.61
N ILE A 226 -25.16 5.80 -12.14
CA ILE A 226 -23.87 5.42 -11.56
C ILE A 226 -22.92 6.63 -11.45
N LEU A 227 -22.97 7.53 -12.43
CA LEU A 227 -22.12 8.73 -12.45
C LEU A 227 -22.58 9.76 -11.42
N GLU A 228 -23.89 9.98 -11.29
CA GLU A 228 -24.44 10.88 -10.27
C GLU A 228 -24.06 10.39 -8.86
N LEU A 229 -24.11 9.09 -8.60
CA LEU A 229 -23.64 8.53 -7.32
C LEU A 229 -22.16 8.83 -7.06
N GLY A 230 -21.31 8.75 -8.09
CA GLY A 230 -19.90 9.10 -7.97
C GLY A 230 -19.69 10.59 -7.68
N PHE A 231 -20.39 11.48 -8.39
CA PHE A 231 -20.30 12.92 -8.17
C PHE A 231 -20.85 13.33 -6.79
N ASP A 232 -21.97 12.75 -6.36
CA ASP A 232 -22.53 12.93 -5.01
C ASP A 232 -21.56 12.48 -3.91
N ALA A 233 -20.73 11.48 -4.21
CA ALA A 233 -19.69 11.02 -3.30
C ALA A 233 -18.41 11.90 -3.34
N GLY A 234 -18.40 13.01 -4.08
CA GLY A 234 -17.28 13.95 -4.12
C GLY A 234 -16.18 13.63 -5.14
N PHE A 235 -16.40 12.70 -6.09
CA PHE A 235 -15.42 12.47 -7.16
C PHE A 235 -15.47 13.58 -8.21
N ASN A 236 -14.34 14.20 -8.55
CA ASN A 236 -14.25 15.22 -9.61
C ASN A 236 -14.03 14.64 -11.02
N SER A 237 -13.85 13.33 -11.15
CA SER A 237 -13.59 12.70 -12.45
C SER A 237 -14.17 11.29 -12.53
N VAL A 238 -14.66 10.95 -13.72
CA VAL A 238 -15.18 9.60 -14.02
C VAL A 238 -14.09 8.54 -13.87
N SER A 239 -12.88 8.82 -14.36
CA SER A 239 -11.74 7.91 -14.25
C SER A 239 -11.35 7.66 -12.80
N GLY A 240 -11.28 8.71 -11.97
CA GLY A 240 -10.98 8.60 -10.54
C GLY A 240 -12.02 7.76 -9.80
N PHE A 241 -13.30 7.97 -10.09
CA PHE A 241 -14.39 7.17 -9.53
C PHE A 241 -14.28 5.69 -9.92
N TYR A 242 -14.15 5.38 -11.21
CA TYR A 242 -14.11 4.00 -11.68
C TYR A 242 -12.87 3.24 -11.17
N ASN A 243 -11.72 3.90 -11.10
CA ASN A 243 -10.50 3.32 -10.57
C ASN A 243 -10.62 3.01 -9.07
N ALA A 244 -11.11 3.97 -8.28
CA ALA A 244 -11.33 3.77 -6.85
C ALA A 244 -12.37 2.66 -6.57
N PHE A 245 -13.47 2.64 -7.34
CA PHE A 245 -14.50 1.62 -7.19
C PHE A 245 -13.96 0.22 -7.48
N ARG A 246 -13.21 0.06 -8.58
CA ARG A 246 -12.60 -1.22 -8.94
C ARG A 246 -11.54 -1.65 -7.92
N LYS A 247 -10.67 -0.74 -7.47
CA LYS A 247 -9.66 -1.01 -6.45
C LYS A 247 -10.27 -1.55 -5.15
N GLN A 248 -11.48 -1.12 -4.81
CA GLN A 248 -12.14 -1.52 -3.57
C GLN A 248 -13.06 -2.73 -3.70
N THR A 249 -13.65 -2.97 -4.88
CA THR A 249 -14.72 -3.97 -5.05
C THR A 249 -14.38 -5.08 -6.04
N ASP A 250 -13.24 -4.98 -6.71
CA ASP A 250 -12.81 -5.82 -7.85
C ASP A 250 -13.78 -5.82 -9.04
N MET A 251 -14.75 -4.90 -9.04
CA MET A 251 -15.82 -4.82 -10.03
C MET A 251 -15.95 -3.39 -10.56
N THR A 252 -16.52 -3.25 -11.75
CA THR A 252 -17.03 -1.94 -12.20
C THR A 252 -18.35 -1.62 -11.46
N PRO A 253 -18.70 -0.33 -11.29
CA PRO A 253 -19.97 0.05 -10.69
C PRO A 253 -21.20 -0.58 -11.38
N ALA A 254 -21.15 -0.76 -12.71
CA ALA A 254 -22.22 -1.38 -13.48
C ALA A 254 -22.37 -2.87 -13.18
N GLN A 255 -21.25 -3.60 -13.08
CA GLN A 255 -21.26 -5.01 -12.67
C GLN A 255 -21.81 -5.16 -11.25
N TYR A 256 -21.38 -4.28 -10.34
CA TYR A 256 -21.86 -4.29 -8.95
C TYR A 256 -23.37 -4.03 -8.88
N LYS A 257 -23.87 -2.97 -9.56
CA LYS A 257 -25.31 -2.65 -9.63
C LYS A 257 -26.14 -3.79 -10.22
N LYS A 258 -25.61 -4.51 -11.22
CA LYS A 258 -26.27 -5.70 -11.79
C LYS A 258 -26.35 -6.85 -10.78
N ARG A 259 -25.30 -7.06 -9.97
CA ARG A 259 -25.27 -8.09 -8.92
C ARG A 259 -26.26 -7.82 -7.79
N LEU A 260 -26.54 -6.55 -7.49
CA LEU A 260 -27.52 -6.18 -6.46
C LEU A 260 -28.98 -6.43 -6.87
N LYS A 261 -29.28 -6.46 -8.18
CA LYS A 261 -30.63 -6.80 -8.65
C LYS A 261 -30.80 -8.33 -8.58
N PRO A 262 -31.80 -8.86 -7.85
CA PRO A 262 -32.08 -10.29 -7.90
C PRO A 262 -32.39 -10.70 -9.34
N ALA A 263 -31.93 -11.88 -9.74
CA ALA A 263 -32.29 -12.45 -11.04
C ALA A 263 -33.82 -12.51 -11.13
N SER A 264 -34.38 -11.75 -12.06
CA SER A 264 -35.81 -11.75 -12.38
C SER A 264 -36.16 -12.97 -13.22
#